data_AF-A0A380CRG9-F1
#
_entry.id   AF-A0A380CRG9-F1
#
_cell.length_a   1.000
_cell.length_b   1.000
_cell.length_c   1.000
_cell.angle_alpha   90.00
_cell.angle_beta   90.00
_cell.angle_gamma   90.00
#
_symmetry.space_group_name_H-M   'P 1'
#
loop_
_entity.id
_entity.type
_entity.pdbx_description
1 polymer ?
#
loop_
_entity_poly.entity_id
_entity_poly.type
_entity_poly.pdbx_seq_one_letter_code
_entity_poly.pdbx_strand_id
1 'polypeptide(L)'
;MSEHIFFYTGLSLFTMHEMDAIRCKEWRIFPGLSFLDDSWGYWIFMFAHIPIFLFIYRQLHDVPTSETFMNGFNVFLMVHMGFHLLYLKHKRNEFTDWISWFCIAGAGICGLADLLL
;
A
#
# COMPACT_ATOMS: atom_id res chain seq x y z
N MET A 1 4.95 10.20 18.54
CA MET A 1 3.70 9.73 17.90
C MET A 1 2.83 10.88 17.40
N SER A 2 2.67 11.98 18.16
CA SER A 2 1.89 13.15 17.73
C SER A 2 2.44 13.86 16.49
N GLU A 3 3.77 13.90 16.32
CA GLU A 3 4.42 14.61 15.19
C GLU A 3 4.21 13.94 13.82
N HIS A 4 3.76 12.68 13.77
CA HIS A 4 3.58 11.94 12.50
C HIS A 4 2.26 11.16 12.49
N ILE A 5 1.21 11.74 13.09
CA ILE A 5 -0.08 11.07 13.19
C ILE A 5 -0.66 10.74 11.80
N PHE A 6 -0.41 11.58 10.81
CA PHE A 6 -0.83 11.36 9.43
C PHE A 6 -0.06 10.19 8.81
N PHE A 7 1.26 10.13 8.96
CA PHE A 7 2.05 8.98 8.52
C PHE A 7 1.53 7.66 9.09
N TYR A 8 1.36 7.55 10.42
CA TYR A 8 0.94 6.30 11.05
C TYR A 8 -0.50 5.93 10.66
N THR A 9 -1.37 6.92 10.48
CA THR A 9 -2.73 6.70 9.96
C THR A 9 -2.66 6.18 8.52
N GLY A 10 -1.85 6.81 7.66
CA GLY A 10 -1.63 6.39 6.28
C GLY A 10 -1.05 4.99 6.17
N LEU A 11 -0.05 4.65 6.98
CA LEU A 11 0.53 3.31 7.06
C LEU A 11 -0.51 2.26 7.52
N SER A 12 -1.38 2.61 8.46
CA SER A 12 -2.45 1.71 8.91
C SER A 12 -3.46 1.45 7.80
N LEU A 13 -3.89 2.50 7.09
CA LEU A 13 -4.80 2.39 5.95
C LEU A 13 -4.17 1.62 4.78
N PHE A 14 -2.89 1.84 4.51
CA PHE A 14 -2.11 1.06 3.54
C PHE A 14 -2.07 -0.43 3.92
N THR A 15 -1.79 -0.75 5.18
CA THR A 15 -1.76 -2.15 5.64
C THR A 15 -3.15 -2.80 5.48
N MET A 16 -4.23 -2.08 5.78
CA MET A 16 -5.60 -2.54 5.51
C MET A 16 -5.85 -2.76 4.02
N HIS A 17 -5.38 -1.85 3.17
CA HIS A 17 -5.46 -1.97 1.71
C HIS A 17 -4.73 -3.23 1.22
N GLU A 18 -3.53 -3.52 1.70
CA GLU A 18 -2.79 -4.74 1.28
C GLU A 18 -3.51 -6.03 1.69
N MET A 19 -4.20 -6.06 2.83
CA MET A 19 -5.07 -7.20 3.18
C MET A 19 -6.25 -7.33 2.22
N ASP A 20 -6.84 -6.21 1.83
CA ASP A 20 -7.92 -6.19 0.84
C ASP A 20 -7.40 -6.55 -0.56
N ALA A 21 -6.15 -6.20 -0.91
CA ALA A 21 -5.50 -6.58 -2.16
C ALA A 21 -5.33 -8.10 -2.27
N ILE A 22 -5.07 -8.79 -1.16
CA ILE A 22 -5.08 -10.25 -1.12
C ILE A 22 -6.49 -10.79 -1.38
N ARG A 23 -7.53 -10.20 -0.76
CA ARG A 23 -8.94 -10.58 -0.98
C ARG A 23 -9.38 -10.36 -2.43
N CYS A 24 -9.02 -9.21 -3.02
CA CYS A 24 -9.36 -8.77 -4.37
C CYS A 24 -8.38 -9.28 -5.44
N LYS A 25 -7.46 -10.18 -5.06
CA LYS A 25 -6.58 -10.90 -6.00
C LYS A 25 -5.73 -10.00 -6.88
N GLU A 26 -5.16 -8.94 -6.30
CA GLU A 26 -4.42 -7.91 -7.04
C GLU A 26 -3.23 -8.47 -7.85
N TRP A 27 -2.66 -9.61 -7.46
CA TRP A 27 -1.63 -10.32 -8.23
C TRP A 27 -2.04 -10.61 -9.69
N ARG A 28 -3.35 -10.68 -9.99
CA ARG A 28 -3.87 -10.85 -11.36
C ARG A 28 -3.70 -9.63 -12.26
N ILE A 29 -3.43 -8.47 -11.67
CA ILE A 29 -3.20 -7.18 -12.33
C ILE A 29 -1.71 -6.83 -12.28
N PHE A 30 -1.06 -7.12 -11.15
CA PHE A 30 0.33 -6.73 -10.91
C PHE A 30 1.28 -7.23 -12.01
N PRO A 31 2.07 -6.35 -12.66
CA PRO A 31 3.01 -6.74 -13.70
C PRO A 31 3.99 -7.81 -13.19
N GLY A 32 4.12 -8.93 -13.91
CA GLY A 32 4.98 -10.05 -13.53
C GLY A 32 4.22 -11.16 -12.80
N LEU A 33 3.40 -10.84 -11.79
CA LEU A 33 2.58 -11.86 -11.10
C LEU A 33 1.33 -12.25 -11.90
N SER A 34 0.84 -11.37 -12.78
CA SER A 34 -0.36 -11.61 -13.60
C SER A 34 -0.26 -12.76 -14.60
N PHE A 35 0.95 -13.28 -14.83
CA PHE A 35 1.24 -14.44 -15.67
C PHE A 35 1.22 -15.77 -14.91
N LEU A 36 1.21 -15.73 -13.57
CA LEU A 36 1.23 -16.93 -12.75
C LEU A 36 -0.17 -17.53 -12.60
N ASP A 37 -0.21 -18.83 -12.33
CA ASP A 37 -1.44 -19.50 -11.90
C ASP A 37 -1.98 -18.89 -10.61
N ASP A 38 -3.31 -18.85 -10.44
CA ASP A 38 -3.96 -18.16 -9.32
C ASP A 38 -3.45 -18.62 -7.94
N SER A 39 -3.17 -19.92 -7.80
CA SER A 39 -2.61 -20.49 -6.56
C SER A 39 -1.19 -19.99 -6.28
N TRP A 40 -0.31 -20.00 -7.29
CA TRP A 40 1.06 -19.53 -7.15
C TRP A 40 1.11 -18.01 -6.95
N GLY A 41 0.29 -17.26 -7.69
CA GLY A 41 0.12 -15.82 -7.54
C GLY A 41 -0.29 -15.45 -6.12
N TYR A 42 -1.30 -16.13 -5.57
CA TYR A 42 -1.73 -15.95 -4.18
C TYR A 42 -0.60 -16.19 -3.17
N TRP A 43 0.07 -17.36 -3.23
CA TRP A 43 1.12 -17.71 -2.28
C TRP A 43 2.29 -16.72 -2.32
N ILE A 44 2.76 -16.39 -3.52
CA ILE A 44 3.89 -15.47 -3.70
C ILE A 44 3.50 -14.06 -3.24
N PHE A 45 2.32 -13.58 -3.65
CA PHE A 45 1.84 -12.26 -3.26
C PHE A 45 1.72 -12.18 -1.73
N MET A 46 0.98 -13.08 -1.08
CA MET A 46 0.81 -13.08 0.36
C MET A 46 2.14 -13.17 1.12
N PHE A 47 3.02 -14.10 0.76
CA PHE A 47 4.28 -14.28 1.48
C PHE A 47 5.30 -13.17 1.21
N ALA A 48 5.25 -12.50 0.06
CA ALA A 48 6.09 -11.34 -0.23
C ALA A 48 5.80 -10.15 0.71
N HIS A 49 4.58 -10.05 1.26
CA HIS A 49 4.25 -8.99 2.22
C HIS A 49 5.01 -9.13 3.54
N ILE A 50 5.37 -10.35 3.97
CA ILE A 50 6.11 -10.56 5.22
C ILE A 50 7.46 -9.83 5.19
N PRO A 51 8.38 -10.08 4.23
CA PRO A 51 9.65 -9.33 4.17
C PRO A 51 9.44 -7.84 3.89
N ILE A 52 8.39 -7.44 3.15
CA ILE A 52 8.07 -6.03 2.92
C ILE A 52 7.69 -5.32 4.23
N PHE A 53 6.80 -5.89 5.03
CA PHE A 53 6.41 -5.32 6.33
C PHE A 53 7.57 -5.31 7.31
N LEU A 54 8.38 -6.38 7.36
CA LEU A 54 9.60 -6.39 8.18
C LEU A 54 10.58 -5.29 7.76
N PHE A 55 10.74 -5.05 6.46
CA PHE A 55 11.55 -3.95 5.95
C PHE A 55 11.00 -2.59 6.40
N ILE A 56 9.70 -2.35 6.24
CA ILE A 56 9.04 -1.10 6.68
C ILE A 56 9.26 -0.88 8.18
N TYR A 57 8.97 -1.88 9.03
CA TYR A 57 9.14 -1.75 10.47
C TYR A 57 10.60 -1.52 10.88
N ARG A 58 11.55 -2.15 10.20
CA ARG A 58 12.97 -1.92 10.44
C ARG A 58 13.36 -0.47 10.12
N GLN A 59 12.93 0.07 8.98
CA GLN A 59 13.24 1.46 8.60
C GLN A 59 12.65 2.47 9.58
N LEU A 60 11.52 2.15 10.22
CA LEU A 60 10.91 3.01 11.24
C LEU A 60 11.62 2.96 12.59
N HIS A 61 12.40 1.91 12.89
CA HIS A 61 13.09 1.75 14.16
C HIS A 61 14.51 2.37 14.17
N ASP A 62 15.15 2.50 13.01
CA ASP A 62 16.51 3.04 12.89
C ASP A 62 16.46 4.60 12.78
N VAL A 63 16.76 5.30 13.88
CA VAL A 63 16.76 6.78 14.01
C VAL A 63 18.17 7.31 13.75
N PRO A 64 18.54 7.58 12.47
CA PRO A 64 18.11 8.80 11.78
C PRO A 64 17.53 8.57 10.37
N THR A 65 17.34 7.32 9.95
CA THR A 65 16.79 6.94 8.64
C THR A 65 15.27 7.06 8.56
N SER A 66 14.58 7.18 9.70
CA SER A 66 13.12 7.18 9.79
C SER A 66 12.47 8.33 9.01
N GLU A 67 12.94 9.58 9.14
CA GLU A 67 12.27 10.73 8.48
C GLU A 67 12.38 10.68 6.94
N THR A 68 13.58 10.36 6.42
CA THR A 68 13.77 10.24 4.96
C THR A 68 12.92 9.09 4.41
N PHE A 69 12.88 7.97 5.12
CA PHE A 69 12.04 6.85 4.77
C PHE A 69 10.54 7.22 4.80
N MET A 70 10.09 7.90 5.86
CA MET A 70 8.69 8.33 6.02
C MET A 70 8.26 9.26 4.89
N ASN A 71 9.08 10.26 4.56
CA ASN A 71 8.82 11.15 3.42
C ASN A 71 8.75 10.39 2.09
N GLY A 72 9.69 9.47 1.86
CA GLY A 72 9.67 8.61 0.67
C GLY A 72 8.44 7.71 0.62
N PHE A 73 8.03 7.17 1.76
CA PHE A 73 6.86 6.31 1.88
C PHE A 73 5.56 7.09 1.69
N ASN A 74 5.47 8.34 2.17
CA ASN A 74 4.34 9.24 1.89
C ASN A 74 4.16 9.49 0.39
N VAL A 75 5.26 9.76 -0.31
CA VAL A 75 5.23 9.89 -1.78
C VAL A 75 4.79 8.57 -2.44
N PHE A 76 5.28 7.44 -1.94
CA PHE A 76 4.83 6.12 -2.39
C PHE A 76 3.32 5.93 -2.21
N LEU A 77 2.73 6.27 -1.06
CA LEU A 77 1.28 6.17 -0.84
C LEU A 77 0.47 6.98 -1.85
N MET A 78 0.93 8.21 -2.16
CA MET A 78 0.29 9.06 -3.16
C MET A 78 0.37 8.46 -4.56
N VAL A 79 1.55 7.98 -4.96
CA VAL A 79 1.75 7.36 -6.28
C VAL A 79 0.99 6.04 -6.40
N HIS A 80 0.96 5.24 -5.33
CA HIS A 80 0.23 3.98 -5.25
C HIS A 80 -1.27 4.22 -5.43
N MET A 81 -1.86 5.19 -4.73
CA MET A 81 -3.24 5.64 -4.99
C MET A 81 -3.43 6.04 -6.46
N GLY A 82 -2.46 6.76 -7.05
CA GLY A 82 -2.45 7.10 -8.47
C GLY A 82 -2.50 5.88 -9.38
N PHE A 83 -1.77 4.81 -9.08
CA PHE A 83 -1.84 3.56 -9.85
C PHE A 83 -3.24 2.94 -9.78
N HIS A 84 -3.90 2.91 -8.62
CA HIS A 84 -5.28 2.42 -8.54
C HIS A 84 -6.25 3.27 -9.37
N LEU A 85 -6.03 4.59 -9.44
CA LEU A 85 -6.82 5.45 -10.33
C LEU A 85 -6.59 5.12 -11.81
N LEU A 86 -5.36 4.76 -12.22
CA LEU A 86 -5.06 4.35 -13.59
C LEU A 86 -5.63 2.97 -13.93
N TYR A 87 -5.58 2.03 -12.98
CA TYR A 87 -6.09 0.66 -13.16
C TYR A 87 -7.58 0.49 -12.84
N LEU A 88 -8.29 1.57 -12.53
CA LEU A 88 -9.74 1.59 -12.29
C LEU A 88 -10.54 0.79 -13.33
N LYS A 89 -10.20 0.96 -14.62
CA LYS A 89 -10.89 0.33 -15.76
C LYS A 89 -10.28 -1.02 -16.16
N HIS A 90 -9.30 -1.53 -15.43
CA HIS A 90 -8.66 -2.79 -15.76
C HIS A 90 -9.67 -3.94 -15.59
N LYS A 91 -9.75 -4.86 -16.57
CA LYS A 91 -10.78 -5.92 -16.61
C LYS A 91 -10.77 -6.87 -15.41
N ARG A 92 -9.62 -6.95 -14.73
CA ARG A 92 -9.40 -7.81 -13.55
C ARG A 92 -9.34 -7.01 -12.24
N ASN A 93 -9.76 -5.74 -12.26
CA ASN A 93 -9.87 -4.92 -11.06
C ASN A 93 -11.08 -5.37 -10.23
N GLU A 94 -10.84 -5.95 -9.06
CA GLU A 94 -11.87 -6.41 -8.13
C GLU A 94 -12.11 -5.41 -6.96
N PHE A 95 -11.43 -4.25 -6.95
CA PHE A 95 -11.63 -3.19 -5.96
C PHE A 95 -12.90 -2.36 -6.25
N THR A 96 -14.06 -2.94 -5.96
CA THR A 96 -15.37 -2.35 -6.27
C THR A 96 -16.07 -1.71 -5.08
N ASP A 97 -15.65 -2.01 -3.86
CA ASP A 97 -16.35 -1.58 -2.65
C ASP A 97 -15.77 -0.28 -2.05
N TRP A 98 -16.60 0.40 -1.27
CA TRP A 98 -16.24 1.70 -0.69
C TRP A 98 -15.15 1.58 0.38
N ILE A 99 -14.98 0.40 1.00
CA ILE A 99 -13.97 0.17 2.03
C ILE A 99 -12.60 0.11 1.36
N SER A 100 -12.48 -0.62 0.24
CA SER A 100 -11.27 -0.64 -0.59
C SER A 100 -10.83 0.79 -0.94
N TRP A 101 -11.77 1.59 -1.45
CA TRP A 101 -11.51 2.97 -1.84
C TRP A 101 -11.17 3.88 -0.66
N PHE A 102 -11.84 3.69 0.48
CA PHE A 102 -11.54 4.43 1.70
C PHE A 102 -10.11 4.17 2.18
N CYS A 103 -9.68 2.90 2.21
CA CYS A 103 -8.33 2.53 2.61
C CYS A 103 -7.27 3.14 1.69
N ILE A 104 -7.40 2.97 0.37
CA ILE A 104 -6.37 3.48 -0.54
C ILE A 104 -6.37 5.00 -0.69
N ALA A 105 -7.54 5.62 -0.83
CA ALA A 105 -7.63 7.07 -0.95
C ALA A 105 -7.25 7.75 0.36
N GLY A 106 -7.68 7.19 1.49
CA GLY A 106 -7.29 7.68 2.82
C GLY A 106 -5.79 7.58 3.05
N ALA A 107 -5.14 6.49 2.63
CA ALA A 107 -3.68 6.35 2.70
C ALA A 107 -2.96 7.43 1.89
N GLY A 108 -3.39 7.66 0.63
CA GLY A 108 -2.81 8.70 -0.23
C GLY A 108 -2.99 10.12 0.31
N ILE A 109 -4.19 10.44 0.84
CA ILE A 109 -4.47 11.73 1.49
C ILE A 109 -3.62 11.93 2.75
N CYS A 110 -3.47 10.89 3.56
CA CYS A 110 -2.61 10.95 4.75
C CYS A 110 -1.15 11.19 4.37
N GLY A 111 -0.64 10.54 3.33
CA GLY A 111 0.71 10.79 2.83
C GLY A 111 0.91 12.25 2.36
N LEU A 112 -0.08 12.82 1.67
CA LEU A 112 -0.05 14.23 1.30
C LEU A 112 -0.11 15.16 2.53
N ALA A 113 -0.98 14.87 3.50
CA ALA A 113 -1.12 15.67 4.70
C ALA A 113 0.16 15.69 5.55
N ASP A 114 0.80 14.54 5.73
CA ASP A 114 2.04 14.40 6.50
C ASP A 114 3.22 15.16 5.87
N LEU A 115 3.22 15.34 4.54
CA LEU A 115 4.25 16.13 3.85
C LEU A 115 4.02 17.65 3.93
N LEU A 116 2.80 18.09 4.22
CA LEU A 116 2.41 19.50 4.18
C LEU A 116 2.24 20.13 5.57
N LEU A 117 1.95 19.33 6.60
CA LEU A 117 1.64 19.75 7.96
C LEU A 117 2.73 19.32 8.93
#